data_AF-A0A6A6SF71-F1
#
_entry.id   AF-A0A6A6SF71-F1
#
_cell.length_a   1.000
_cell.length_b   1.000
_cell.length_c   1.000
_cell.angle_alpha   90.00
_cell.angle_beta   90.00
_cell.angle_gamma   90.00
#
_symmetry.space_group_name_H-M   'P 1'
#
loop_
_entity.id
_entity.type
_entity.pdbx_description
1 polymer ?
#
loop_
_entity_poly.entity_id
_entity_poly.type
_entity_poly.pdbx_seq_one_letter_code
_entity_poly.pdbx_strand_id
1 'polypeptide(L)'
;MGDADLIRSFRALQNSESRKEALGALLRELSPYEWRFTHHLLAQRSWCCDIVASLPLELVAHIFSHVDTAAPFRLQQVSTRWRTILRSLDVLKPNLNAWYDDTSHLEAFDYGQCRKRAEDAHRFRSGKYAKLSSVPVETLPLESILVEDTLVSRCPSYRSILVENLRTGESWKGQGSARELITYTAASEEIVAFTTSSSTCYVTNVAGEQKRKFKLHGSMFKTAPVCSGRTIICAGFSENYAEIYMWNFDTQKGSSFRIGRDQPLFASHNNE
;
A
#
# COMPACT_ATOMS: atom_id res chain seq x y z
N MET A 1 -44.32 -43.87 35.31
CA MET A 1 -43.13 -43.96 34.45
C MET A 1 -42.13 -42.97 35.00
N GLY A 2 -40.95 -43.40 35.46
CA GLY A 2 -40.01 -42.51 36.15
C GLY A 2 -39.23 -41.61 35.19
N ASP A 3 -38.66 -40.51 35.68
CA ASP A 3 -37.84 -39.58 34.89
C ASP A 3 -36.76 -40.28 34.06
N ALA A 4 -36.18 -41.35 34.61
CA ALA A 4 -35.17 -42.18 33.94
C ALA A 4 -35.70 -42.89 32.67
N ASP A 5 -36.97 -43.32 32.68
CA ASP A 5 -37.59 -43.98 31.53
C ASP A 5 -37.87 -42.99 30.40
N LEU A 6 -38.32 -41.77 30.74
CA LEU A 6 -38.59 -40.71 29.77
C LEU A 6 -37.30 -40.25 29.07
N ILE A 7 -36.22 -40.06 29.84
CA ILE A 7 -34.89 -39.72 29.32
C ILE A 7 -34.34 -40.85 28.43
N ARG A 8 -34.51 -42.11 28.83
CA ARG A 8 -34.06 -43.27 28.04
C ARG A 8 -34.81 -43.35 26.71
N SER A 9 -36.14 -43.19 26.73
CA SER A 9 -36.97 -43.18 25.52
C SER A 9 -36.60 -42.02 24.59
N PHE A 10 -36.35 -40.83 25.13
CA PHE A 10 -35.92 -39.68 24.31
C PHE A 10 -34.52 -39.89 23.70
N ARG A 11 -33.59 -40.54 24.43
CA ARG A 11 -32.26 -40.89 23.92
C ARG A 11 -32.30 -41.97 22.83
N ALA A 12 -33.30 -42.85 22.84
CA ALA A 12 -33.47 -43.91 21.85
C ALA A 12 -33.95 -43.40 20.47
N LEU A 13 -34.42 -42.15 20.37
CA LEU A 13 -34.79 -41.53 19.10
C LEU A 13 -33.54 -41.31 18.22
N GLN A 14 -33.53 -41.95 17.05
CA GLN A 14 -32.36 -42.08 16.16
C GLN A 14 -32.08 -40.83 15.30
N ASN A 15 -33.11 -40.09 14.90
CA ASN A 15 -32.97 -38.99 13.94
C ASN A 15 -33.35 -37.63 14.56
N SER A 16 -32.87 -36.55 13.94
CA SER A 16 -33.08 -35.17 14.41
C SER A 16 -34.55 -34.76 14.36
N GLU A 17 -35.29 -35.21 13.34
CA GLU A 17 -36.69 -34.84 13.14
C GLU A 17 -37.63 -35.45 14.19
N SER A 18 -37.50 -36.75 14.50
CA SER A 18 -38.29 -37.39 15.57
C SER A 18 -37.96 -36.80 16.95
N ARG A 19 -36.72 -36.32 17.17
CA ARG A 19 -36.36 -35.61 18.41
C ARG A 19 -37.03 -34.24 18.50
N LYS A 20 -37.07 -33.48 17.40
CA LYS A 20 -37.79 -32.21 17.33
C LYS A 20 -39.29 -32.40 17.50
N GLU A 21 -39.86 -33.42 16.87
CA GLU A 21 -41.29 -33.76 16.98
C GLU A 21 -41.66 -34.15 18.41
N ALA A 22 -40.86 -35.01 19.05
CA ALA A 22 -41.06 -35.38 20.45
C ALA A 22 -40.94 -34.18 21.40
N LEU A 23 -39.95 -33.29 21.19
CA LEU A 23 -39.84 -32.04 21.94
C LEU A 23 -41.05 -31.13 21.71
N GLY A 24 -41.50 -31.00 20.46
CA GLY A 24 -42.69 -30.22 20.10
C GLY A 24 -43.96 -30.75 20.74
N ALA A 25 -44.12 -32.08 20.82
CA ALA A 25 -45.23 -32.71 21.53
C ALA A 25 -45.15 -32.46 23.04
N LEU A 26 -43.98 -32.62 23.66
CA LEU A 26 -43.77 -32.33 25.09
C LEU A 26 -44.05 -30.87 25.43
N LEU A 27 -43.60 -29.93 24.59
CA LEU A 27 -43.81 -28.50 24.79
C LEU A 27 -45.29 -28.08 24.69
N ARG A 28 -46.12 -28.80 23.92
CA ARG A 28 -47.57 -28.54 23.82
C ARG A 28 -48.34 -28.90 25.10
N GLU A 29 -47.85 -29.87 25.86
CA GLU A 29 -48.46 -30.32 27.11
C GLU A 29 -48.07 -29.46 28.33
N LEU A 30 -47.12 -28.53 28.17
CA LEU A 30 -46.67 -27.68 29.27
C LEU A 30 -47.71 -26.63 29.65
N SER A 31 -47.90 -26.46 30.96
CA SER A 31 -48.64 -25.33 31.53
C SER A 31 -47.88 -24.01 31.35
N PRO A 32 -48.56 -22.85 31.49
CA PRO A 32 -47.92 -21.54 31.42
C PRO A 32 -46.76 -21.34 32.42
N TYR A 33 -46.81 -22.00 33.59
CA TYR A 33 -45.74 -21.93 34.59
C TYR A 33 -44.51 -22.76 34.20
N GLU A 34 -44.72 -23.96 33.66
CA GLU A 34 -43.64 -24.82 33.16
C GLU A 34 -42.97 -24.24 31.91
N TRP A 35 -43.72 -23.51 31.09
CA TRP A 35 -43.16 -22.72 29.99
C TRP A 35 -42.18 -21.65 30.49
N ARG A 36 -42.53 -20.92 31.54
CA ARG A 36 -41.62 -19.92 32.15
C ARG A 36 -40.38 -20.59 32.73
N PHE A 37 -40.53 -21.75 33.35
CA PHE A 37 -39.41 -22.55 33.86
C PHE A 37 -38.49 -23.02 32.72
N THR A 38 -39.04 -23.52 31.62
CA THR A 38 -38.30 -23.93 30.42
C THR A 38 -37.55 -22.73 29.81
N HIS A 39 -38.20 -21.58 29.71
CA HIS A 39 -37.57 -20.35 29.24
C HIS A 39 -36.41 -19.91 30.15
N HIS A 40 -36.59 -20.04 31.48
CA HIS A 40 -35.52 -19.77 32.44
C HIS A 40 -34.31 -20.70 32.24
N LEU A 41 -34.54 -22.00 32.06
CA LEU A 41 -33.47 -22.97 31.77
C LEU A 41 -32.76 -22.70 30.44
N LEU A 42 -33.49 -22.31 29.40
CA LEU A 42 -32.92 -21.94 28.10
C LEU A 42 -32.11 -20.63 28.17
N ALA A 43 -32.55 -19.68 29.00
CA ALA A 43 -31.84 -18.43 29.23
C ALA A 43 -30.55 -18.63 30.05
N GLN A 44 -30.47 -19.68 30.86
CA GLN A 44 -29.24 -20.07 31.56
C GLN A 44 -28.19 -20.70 30.63
N ARG A 45 -28.59 -21.14 29.42
CA ARG A 45 -27.63 -21.61 28.41
C ARG A 45 -27.02 -20.44 27.65
N SER A 46 -25.69 -20.41 27.59
CA SER A 46 -24.98 -19.56 26.64
C SER A 46 -25.11 -20.17 25.24
N TRP A 47 -25.71 -19.42 24.32
CA TRP A 47 -25.75 -19.74 22.89
C TRP A 47 -24.57 -19.10 22.14
N CYS A 48 -23.68 -18.41 22.86
CA CYS A 48 -22.53 -17.74 22.29
C CYS A 48 -21.41 -18.76 22.07
N CYS A 49 -20.98 -18.91 20.81
CA CYS A 49 -19.76 -19.62 20.46
C CYS A 49 -18.66 -18.59 20.18
N ASP A 50 -17.61 -18.59 20.99
CA ASP A 50 -16.42 -17.78 20.72
C ASP A 50 -15.56 -18.50 19.67
N ILE A 51 -15.80 -18.18 18.41
CA ILE A 51 -15.12 -18.78 17.25
C ILE A 51 -13.60 -18.60 17.35
N VAL A 52 -13.14 -17.42 17.76
CA VAL A 52 -11.70 -17.12 17.82
C VAL A 52 -11.04 -17.88 18.96
N ALA A 53 -11.70 -18.02 20.11
CA ALA A 53 -11.13 -18.76 21.24
C ALA A 53 -11.20 -20.29 21.05
N SER A 54 -12.16 -20.80 20.26
CA SER A 54 -12.44 -22.23 20.10
C SER A 54 -11.76 -22.90 18.91
N LEU A 55 -11.47 -22.16 17.84
CA LEU A 55 -10.85 -22.73 16.64
C LEU A 55 -9.31 -22.83 16.75
N PRO A 56 -8.69 -23.76 15.99
CA PRO A 56 -7.25 -23.77 15.72
C PRO A 56 -6.77 -22.46 15.10
N LEU A 57 -5.51 -22.11 15.36
CA LEU A 57 -4.92 -20.83 14.96
C LEU A 57 -4.96 -20.62 13.45
N GLU A 58 -4.80 -21.68 12.67
CA GLU A 58 -4.79 -21.68 11.21
C GLU A 58 -6.15 -21.28 10.65
N LEU A 59 -7.24 -21.79 11.25
CA LEU A 59 -8.60 -21.40 10.85
C LEU A 59 -8.90 -19.96 11.26
N VAL A 60 -8.39 -19.51 12.41
CA VAL A 60 -8.47 -18.09 12.78
C VAL A 60 -7.71 -17.22 11.78
N ALA A 61 -6.48 -17.60 11.39
CA ALA A 61 -5.70 -16.87 10.39
C ALA A 61 -6.45 -16.80 9.04
N HIS A 62 -7.06 -17.90 8.61
CA HIS A 62 -7.86 -17.94 7.39
C HIS A 62 -9.12 -17.07 7.46
N ILE A 63 -9.83 -17.07 8.59
CA ILE A 63 -10.98 -16.15 8.79
C ILE A 63 -10.50 -14.71 8.66
N PHE A 64 -9.42 -14.36 9.35
CA PHE A 64 -8.90 -13.00 9.37
C PHE A 64 -8.22 -12.57 8.07
N SER A 65 -7.81 -13.48 7.18
CA SER A 65 -7.36 -13.10 5.83
C SER A 65 -8.47 -12.50 4.96
N HIS A 66 -9.73 -12.68 5.34
CA HIS A 66 -10.89 -12.11 4.64
C HIS A 66 -11.46 -10.84 5.31
N VAL A 67 -10.82 -10.36 6.39
CA VAL A 67 -11.26 -9.17 7.13
C VAL A 67 -10.28 -8.02 6.92
N ASP A 68 -10.73 -6.79 7.13
CA ASP A 68 -9.89 -5.59 7.08
C ASP A 68 -8.61 -5.73 7.92
N THR A 69 -7.49 -5.17 7.43
CA THR A 69 -6.17 -5.33 8.04
C THR A 69 -6.06 -4.73 9.45
N ALA A 70 -6.92 -3.77 9.80
CA ALA A 70 -6.98 -3.23 11.16
C ALA A 70 -7.80 -4.09 12.12
N ALA A 71 -8.61 -5.03 11.62
CA ALA A 71 -9.53 -5.80 12.45
C ALA A 71 -8.83 -6.68 13.49
N PRO A 72 -7.75 -7.45 13.18
CA PRO A 72 -7.01 -8.18 14.20
C PRO A 72 -6.60 -7.28 15.36
N PHE A 73 -6.04 -6.11 15.08
CA PHE A 73 -5.55 -5.16 16.09
C PHE A 73 -6.67 -4.57 16.94
N ARG A 74 -7.79 -4.18 16.31
CA ARG A 74 -8.94 -3.64 17.03
C ARG A 74 -9.59 -4.70 17.94
N LEU A 75 -9.70 -5.93 17.45
CA LEU A 75 -10.40 -7.01 18.15
C LEU A 75 -9.57 -7.65 19.28
N GLN A 76 -8.28 -7.31 19.43
CA GLN A 76 -7.48 -7.63 20.61
C GLN A 76 -8.01 -7.01 21.93
N GLN A 77 -8.99 -6.11 21.85
CA GLN A 77 -9.64 -5.52 23.03
C GLN A 77 -10.80 -6.37 23.56
N VAL A 78 -11.28 -7.36 22.81
CA VAL A 78 -12.46 -8.17 23.16
C VAL A 78 -12.22 -9.01 24.41
N SER A 79 -11.09 -9.73 24.49
CA SER A 79 -10.69 -10.53 25.65
C SER A 79 -9.19 -10.78 25.68
N THR A 80 -8.66 -11.27 26.80
CA THR A 80 -7.25 -11.67 26.90
C THR A 80 -6.91 -12.81 25.94
N ARG A 81 -7.85 -13.76 25.74
CA ARG A 81 -7.68 -14.87 24.80
C ARG A 81 -7.60 -14.37 23.36
N TRP A 82 -8.53 -13.50 22.95
CA TRP A 82 -8.51 -12.86 21.64
C TRP A 82 -7.22 -12.08 21.42
N ARG A 83 -6.77 -11.33 22.43
CA ARG A 83 -5.51 -10.60 22.37
C ARG A 83 -4.33 -11.52 22.08
N THR A 84 -4.23 -12.65 22.76
CA THR A 84 -3.13 -13.60 22.56
C THR A 84 -3.15 -14.20 21.16
N ILE A 85 -4.32 -14.62 20.67
CA ILE A 85 -4.45 -15.25 19.34
C ILE A 85 -4.21 -14.24 18.21
N LEU A 86 -4.89 -13.10 18.24
CA LEU A 86 -4.81 -12.07 17.18
C LEU A 86 -3.53 -11.24 17.21
N ARG A 87 -2.67 -11.47 18.21
CA ARG A 87 -1.30 -10.93 18.25
C ARG A 87 -0.30 -11.88 17.57
N SER A 88 -0.68 -13.12 17.29
CA SER A 88 0.19 -14.07 16.59
C SER A 88 0.54 -13.57 15.19
N LEU A 89 1.82 -13.69 14.81
CA LEU A 89 2.28 -13.36 13.46
C LEU A 89 1.64 -14.27 12.41
N ASP A 90 1.26 -15.50 12.79
CA ASP A 90 0.57 -16.45 11.90
C ASP A 90 -0.82 -15.96 11.50
N VAL A 91 -1.43 -15.06 12.27
CA VAL A 91 -2.71 -14.41 11.93
C VAL A 91 -2.46 -13.09 11.20
N LEU A 92 -1.51 -12.31 11.68
CA LEU A 92 -1.25 -10.95 11.17
C LEU A 92 -0.63 -10.94 9.76
N LYS A 93 0.34 -11.83 9.49
CA LYS A 93 1.04 -11.84 8.20
C LYS A 93 0.13 -12.25 7.04
N PRO A 94 -0.68 -13.33 7.13
CA PRO A 94 -1.62 -13.65 6.05
C PRO A 94 -2.67 -12.57 5.83
N ASN A 95 -3.16 -11.94 6.91
CA ASN A 95 -4.09 -10.82 6.82
C ASN A 95 -3.47 -9.61 6.09
N LEU A 96 -2.20 -9.30 6.33
CA LEU A 96 -1.49 -8.24 5.62
C LEU A 96 -1.10 -8.63 4.19
N ASN A 97 -0.71 -9.88 3.93
CA ASN A 97 -0.36 -10.34 2.58
C ASN A 97 -1.54 -10.20 1.61
N ALA A 98 -2.76 -10.49 2.07
CA ALA A 98 -3.97 -10.30 1.28
C ALA A 98 -4.19 -8.84 0.82
N TRP A 99 -3.57 -7.86 1.47
CA TRP A 99 -3.61 -6.45 1.05
C TRP A 99 -2.48 -6.07 0.09
N TYR A 100 -1.31 -6.70 0.22
CA TYR A 100 -0.13 -6.36 -0.55
C TYR A 100 0.11 -7.27 -1.76
N ASP A 101 -0.80 -8.19 -2.09
CA ASP A 101 -0.70 -9.14 -3.22
C ASP A 101 0.69 -9.80 -3.31
N ASP A 102 1.23 -10.25 -2.17
CA ASP A 102 2.56 -10.87 -2.02
C ASP A 102 3.76 -10.01 -2.48
N THR A 103 3.56 -8.72 -2.79
CA THR A 103 4.65 -7.79 -3.13
C THR A 103 5.55 -7.43 -1.94
N SER A 104 5.12 -7.76 -0.72
CA SER A 104 5.84 -7.43 0.51
C SER A 104 6.46 -8.67 1.14
N HIS A 105 7.77 -8.66 1.36
CA HIS A 105 8.48 -9.70 2.11
C HIS A 105 8.16 -9.63 3.62
N LEU A 106 6.96 -10.06 4.03
CA LEU A 106 6.50 -10.01 5.42
C LEU A 106 7.17 -11.05 6.33
N GLU A 107 7.97 -11.97 5.79
CA GLU A 107 8.61 -13.04 6.57
C GLU A 107 9.49 -12.50 7.70
N ALA A 108 10.23 -11.43 7.43
CA ALA A 108 11.11 -10.80 8.42
C ALA A 108 10.36 -9.88 9.41
N PHE A 109 9.06 -9.70 9.25
CA PHE A 109 8.35 -8.66 10.02
C PHE A 109 8.08 -9.11 11.45
N ASP A 110 8.37 -8.19 12.39
CA ASP A 110 7.93 -8.28 13.77
C ASP A 110 6.50 -7.73 13.96
N TYR A 111 5.98 -7.87 15.19
CA TYR A 111 4.64 -7.38 15.52
C TYR A 111 4.48 -5.85 15.32
N GLY A 112 5.51 -5.07 15.66
CA GLY A 112 5.47 -3.61 15.54
C GLY A 112 5.42 -3.16 14.08
N GLN A 113 6.18 -3.84 13.21
CA GLN A 113 6.17 -3.63 11.77
C GLN A 113 4.83 -4.02 11.15
N CYS A 114 4.25 -5.17 11.53
CA CYS A 114 2.91 -5.58 11.11
C CYS A 114 1.85 -4.53 11.52
N ARG A 115 1.92 -4.06 12.77
CA ARG A 115 1.01 -3.03 13.27
C ARG A 115 1.13 -1.74 12.45
N LYS A 116 2.35 -1.26 12.19
CA LYS A 116 2.57 -0.04 11.42
C LYS A 116 1.96 -0.15 10.01
N ARG A 117 2.17 -1.28 9.32
CA ARG A 117 1.56 -1.53 8.00
C ARG A 117 0.04 -1.57 8.03
N ALA A 118 -0.54 -2.23 9.03
CA ALA A 118 -1.99 -2.25 9.20
C ALA A 118 -2.55 -0.85 9.44
N GLU A 119 -1.89 -0.03 10.26
CA GLU A 119 -2.26 1.37 10.48
C GLU A 119 -2.16 2.18 9.18
N ASP A 120 -1.09 2.00 8.40
CA ASP A 120 -0.91 2.71 7.13
C ASP A 120 -1.96 2.32 6.09
N ALA A 121 -2.27 1.03 5.96
CA ALA A 121 -3.35 0.52 5.10
C ALA A 121 -4.71 1.07 5.53
N HIS A 122 -5.00 1.06 6.84
CA HIS A 122 -6.25 1.61 7.38
C HIS A 122 -6.38 3.12 7.14
N ARG A 123 -5.30 3.88 7.34
CA ARG A 123 -5.23 5.32 7.06
C ARG A 123 -5.52 5.61 5.60
N PHE A 124 -4.89 4.86 4.69
CA PHE A 124 -5.12 4.96 3.26
C PHE A 124 -6.60 4.73 2.90
N ARG A 125 -7.21 3.64 3.40
CA ARG A 125 -8.62 3.32 3.11
C ARG A 125 -9.62 4.31 3.71
N SER A 126 -9.32 4.85 4.89
CA SER A 126 -10.22 5.76 5.60
C SER A 126 -10.03 7.23 5.25
N GLY A 127 -9.01 7.56 4.43
CA GLY A 127 -8.64 8.94 4.14
C GLY A 127 -8.06 9.68 5.35
N LYS A 128 -7.71 8.99 6.43
CA LYS A 128 -7.09 9.59 7.61
C LYS A 128 -5.59 9.73 7.38
N TYR A 129 -5.10 10.94 7.26
CA TYR A 129 -3.67 11.21 7.08
C TYR A 129 -2.89 11.06 8.40
N ALA A 130 -1.64 10.61 8.31
CA ALA A 130 -0.73 10.58 9.45
C ALA A 130 -0.21 11.98 9.82
N LYS A 131 0.06 12.81 8.81
CA LYS A 131 0.55 14.17 8.94
C LYS A 131 0.03 15.00 7.79
N LEU A 132 -0.41 16.23 8.08
CA LEU A 132 -0.75 17.22 7.08
C LEU A 132 0.35 18.28 7.08
N SER A 133 0.97 18.50 5.92
CA SER A 133 1.86 19.62 5.69
C SER A 133 1.15 20.58 4.74
N SER A 134 1.17 21.87 5.05
CA SER A 134 0.65 22.92 4.17
C SER A 134 1.78 23.84 3.75
N VAL A 135 1.80 24.13 2.45
CA VAL A 135 2.73 25.09 1.85
C VAL A 135 1.89 26.31 1.43
N PRO A 136 2.30 27.55 1.76
CA PRO A 136 1.58 28.75 1.36
C PRO A 136 1.32 28.79 -0.15
N VAL A 137 0.14 29.24 -0.56
CA VAL A 137 -0.30 29.29 -1.98
C VAL A 137 0.68 30.07 -2.85
N GLU A 138 1.24 31.17 -2.33
CA GLU A 138 2.23 32.02 -2.99
C GLU A 138 3.58 31.32 -3.24
N THR A 139 3.81 30.21 -2.56
CA THR A 139 5.01 29.37 -2.70
C THR A 139 4.73 28.06 -3.43
N LEU A 140 3.51 27.88 -3.98
CA LEU A 140 3.15 26.63 -4.63
C LEU A 140 4.06 26.39 -5.83
N PRO A 141 4.72 25.22 -5.87
CA PRO A 141 5.49 24.84 -7.04
C PRO A 141 4.57 24.64 -8.23
N LEU A 142 4.96 25.20 -9.38
CA LEU A 142 4.18 25.07 -10.61
C LEU A 142 4.25 23.66 -11.19
N GLU A 143 5.34 22.95 -10.91
CA GLU A 143 5.50 21.54 -11.24
C GLU A 143 6.15 20.83 -10.06
N SER A 144 5.56 19.70 -9.70
CA SER A 144 6.06 18.79 -8.67
C SER A 144 6.08 17.37 -9.20
N ILE A 145 7.14 16.64 -8.85
CA ILE A 145 7.33 15.23 -9.17
C ILE A 145 7.49 14.50 -7.86
N LEU A 146 6.63 13.52 -7.61
CA LEU A 146 6.76 12.61 -6.46
C LEU A 146 7.40 11.31 -6.95
N VAL A 147 8.56 10.98 -6.40
CA VAL A 147 9.22 9.69 -6.61
C VAL A 147 9.47 9.03 -5.27
N GLU A 148 8.80 7.91 -5.04
CA GLU A 148 8.73 7.24 -3.74
C GLU A 148 8.32 8.23 -2.63
N ASP A 149 9.22 8.49 -1.68
CA ASP A 149 9.02 9.45 -0.58
C ASP A 149 9.53 10.86 -0.91
N THR A 150 10.13 11.08 -2.07
CA THR A 150 10.81 12.33 -2.42
C THR A 150 9.93 13.20 -3.33
N LEU A 151 9.55 14.37 -2.83
CA LEU A 151 8.87 15.40 -3.59
C LEU A 151 9.91 16.40 -4.13
N VAL A 152 10.02 16.46 -5.46
CA VAL A 152 10.84 17.45 -6.18
C VAL A 152 9.92 18.52 -6.72
N SER A 153 10.19 19.78 -6.40
CA SER A 153 9.32 20.90 -6.68
C SER A 153 10.11 22.08 -7.23
N ARG A 154 9.66 22.71 -8.32
CA ARG A 154 10.29 23.95 -8.80
C ARG A 154 9.82 25.14 -7.97
N CYS A 155 10.74 25.92 -7.42
CA CYS A 155 10.38 27.13 -6.67
C CYS A 155 9.80 28.20 -7.62
N PRO A 156 8.92 29.12 -7.14
CA PRO A 156 8.29 30.16 -7.99
C PRO A 156 9.26 31.04 -8.79
N SER A 157 10.50 31.20 -8.31
CA SER A 157 11.57 31.91 -9.04
C SER A 157 11.99 31.25 -10.35
N TYR A 158 11.62 29.97 -10.58
CA TYR A 158 12.12 29.09 -11.63
C TYR A 158 13.65 28.94 -11.67
N ARG A 159 14.40 29.38 -10.66
CA ARG A 159 15.88 29.32 -10.65
C ARG A 159 16.43 28.31 -9.65
N SER A 160 15.52 27.62 -8.97
CA SER A 160 15.84 26.63 -7.96
C SER A 160 14.76 25.57 -7.86
N ILE A 161 15.17 24.39 -7.40
CA ILE A 161 14.30 23.29 -7.00
C ILE A 161 14.36 23.12 -5.49
N LEU A 162 13.27 22.68 -4.90
CA LEU A 162 13.17 22.15 -3.55
C LEU A 162 13.00 20.64 -3.67
N VAL A 163 13.83 19.89 -2.94
CA VAL A 163 13.72 18.44 -2.82
C VAL A 163 13.43 18.15 -1.36
N GLU A 164 12.31 17.48 -1.10
CA GLU A 164 11.84 17.17 0.25
C GLU A 164 11.52 15.68 0.35
N ASN A 165 12.08 15.01 1.36
CA ASN A 165 11.67 13.67 1.71
C ASN A 165 10.45 13.78 2.64
N LEU A 166 9.28 13.38 2.15
CA LEU A 166 8.01 13.48 2.87
C LEU A 166 7.94 12.57 4.10
N ARG A 167 8.79 11.54 4.16
CA ARG A 167 8.87 10.61 5.30
C ARG A 167 9.71 11.17 6.44
N THR A 168 10.89 11.72 6.14
CA THR A 168 11.80 12.28 7.16
C THR A 168 11.57 13.77 7.44
N GLY A 169 10.98 14.49 6.48
CA GLY A 169 10.87 15.95 6.49
C GLY A 169 12.16 16.67 6.14
N GLU A 170 13.23 15.93 5.81
CA GLU A 170 14.48 16.51 5.37
C GLU A 170 14.30 17.16 4.00
N SER A 171 14.85 18.34 3.83
CA SER A 171 14.78 19.06 2.56
C SER A 171 16.07 19.79 2.25
N TRP A 172 16.32 19.97 0.96
CA TRP A 172 17.42 20.81 0.48
C TRP A 172 17.01 21.53 -0.80
N LYS A 173 17.74 22.60 -1.11
CA LYS A 173 17.48 23.47 -2.24
C LYS A 173 18.59 23.36 -3.29
N GLY A 174 18.22 23.06 -4.52
CA GLY A 174 19.10 22.98 -5.68
C GLY A 174 19.04 24.22 -6.55
N GLN A 175 20.17 24.64 -7.10
CA GLN A 175 20.26 25.71 -8.09
C GLN A 175 21.40 25.44 -9.08
N GLY A 176 21.26 25.95 -10.31
CA GLY A 176 22.33 25.94 -11.31
C GLY A 176 23.49 26.86 -10.90
N SER A 177 24.67 26.66 -11.51
CA SER A 177 25.88 27.43 -11.17
C SER A 177 25.71 28.93 -11.40
N ALA A 178 24.93 29.34 -12.40
CA ALA A 178 24.67 30.74 -12.72
C ALA A 178 23.23 31.17 -12.38
N ARG A 179 22.52 30.39 -11.55
CA ARG A 179 21.10 30.62 -11.18
C ARG A 179 20.22 30.79 -12.41
N GLU A 180 20.49 29.98 -13.44
CA GLU A 180 19.76 30.02 -14.71
C GLU A 180 18.30 29.61 -14.50
N LEU A 181 17.45 29.97 -15.47
CA LEU A 181 16.05 29.56 -15.46
C LEU A 181 15.96 28.06 -15.74
N ILE A 182 15.31 27.34 -14.86
CA ILE A 182 15.07 25.89 -14.91
C ILE A 182 13.85 25.65 -15.79
N THR A 183 14.07 24.94 -16.88
CA THR A 183 13.04 24.64 -17.88
C THR A 183 12.29 23.36 -17.54
N TYR A 184 13.01 22.30 -17.16
CA TYR A 184 12.41 21.01 -16.80
C TYR A 184 13.10 20.38 -15.61
N THR A 185 12.37 19.51 -14.92
CA THR A 185 12.84 18.68 -13.82
C THR A 185 12.53 17.22 -14.08
N ALA A 186 13.38 16.33 -13.61
CA ALA A 186 13.14 14.90 -13.58
C ALA A 186 13.75 14.32 -12.31
N ALA A 187 13.17 13.22 -11.83
CA ALA A 187 13.61 12.56 -10.62
C ALA A 187 13.45 11.05 -10.75
N SER A 188 14.27 10.34 -9.99
CA SER A 188 14.23 8.91 -9.74
C SER A 188 14.46 8.71 -8.23
N GLU A 189 14.40 7.47 -7.78
CA GLU A 189 14.72 7.05 -6.42
C GLU A 189 16.18 7.37 -6.02
N GLU A 190 17.08 7.54 -7.00
CA GLU A 190 18.52 7.77 -6.73
C GLU A 190 19.03 9.17 -7.05
N ILE A 191 18.50 9.79 -8.11
CA ILE A 191 18.96 11.09 -8.61
C ILE A 191 17.82 12.06 -8.92
N VAL A 192 18.14 13.34 -8.81
CA VAL A 192 17.33 14.47 -9.24
C VAL A 192 18.09 15.24 -10.31
N ALA A 193 17.42 15.51 -11.42
CA ALA A 193 17.96 16.25 -12.54
C ALA A 193 17.09 17.46 -12.88
N PHE A 194 17.73 18.51 -13.36
CA PHE A 194 17.01 19.64 -13.93
C PHE A 194 17.80 20.28 -15.06
N THR A 195 17.08 20.78 -16.06
CA THR A 195 17.67 21.40 -17.24
C THR A 195 17.43 22.90 -17.19
N THR A 196 18.42 23.66 -17.64
CA THR A 196 18.35 25.12 -17.69
C THR A 196 18.19 25.64 -19.10
N SER A 197 17.74 26.90 -19.23
CA SER A 197 17.68 27.62 -20.50
C SER A 197 19.05 27.75 -21.18
N SER A 198 20.14 27.65 -20.43
CA SER A 198 21.53 27.61 -20.93
C SER A 198 21.95 26.24 -21.48
N SER A 199 20.99 25.35 -21.76
CA SER A 199 21.24 24.03 -22.34
C SER A 199 22.18 23.16 -21.49
N THR A 200 22.10 23.32 -20.16
CA THR A 200 22.89 22.55 -19.19
C THR A 200 21.94 21.69 -18.35
N CYS A 201 22.24 20.40 -18.24
CA CYS A 201 21.58 19.50 -17.31
C CYS A 201 22.42 19.41 -16.04
N TYR A 202 21.82 19.72 -14.91
CA TYR A 202 22.41 19.54 -13.58
C TYR A 202 21.79 18.32 -12.95
N VAL A 203 22.63 17.49 -12.33
CA VAL A 203 22.23 16.22 -11.74
C VAL A 203 22.83 16.12 -10.36
N THR A 204 22.05 15.62 -9.42
CA THR A 204 22.53 15.31 -8.08
C THR A 204 21.88 14.05 -7.56
N ASN A 205 22.54 13.40 -6.61
CA ASN A 205 21.87 12.40 -5.78
C ASN A 205 20.68 13.04 -5.04
N VAL A 206 19.70 12.23 -4.64
CA VAL A 206 18.51 12.68 -3.90
C VAL A 206 18.86 13.41 -2.59
N ALA A 207 20.01 13.14 -1.98
CA ALA A 207 20.51 13.85 -0.80
C ALA A 207 21.15 15.23 -1.09
N GLY A 208 21.40 15.58 -2.35
CA GLY A 208 21.93 16.90 -2.74
C GLY A 208 23.46 17.09 -2.62
N GLU A 209 24.21 16.05 -2.23
CA GLU A 209 25.64 16.09 -1.95
C GLU A 209 26.52 16.04 -3.21
N GLN A 210 26.17 15.18 -4.17
CA GLN A 210 27.01 14.89 -5.33
C GLN A 210 26.49 15.59 -6.57
N LYS A 211 27.02 16.77 -6.90
CA LYS A 211 26.58 17.54 -8.06
C LYS A 211 27.44 17.26 -9.29
N ARG A 212 26.77 16.95 -10.39
CA ARG A 212 27.35 16.78 -11.73
C ARG A 212 26.57 17.63 -12.73
N LYS A 213 27.19 17.91 -13.87
CA LYS A 213 26.52 18.62 -14.96
C LYS A 213 27.10 18.24 -16.30
N PHE A 214 26.27 18.27 -17.32
CA PHE A 214 26.68 18.11 -18.71
C PHE A 214 25.87 19.07 -19.58
N LYS A 215 26.43 19.40 -20.75
CA LYS A 215 25.74 20.20 -21.76
C LYS A 215 25.14 19.28 -22.80
N LEU A 216 23.93 19.60 -23.25
CA LEU A 216 23.35 18.95 -24.42
C LEU A 216 23.33 19.93 -25.58
N HIS A 217 23.15 19.39 -26.77
CA HIS A 217 22.92 20.20 -27.96
C HIS A 217 21.57 20.93 -27.84
N GLY A 218 21.46 22.16 -28.36
CA GLY A 218 20.25 23.00 -28.18
C GLY A 218 18.95 22.34 -28.68
N SER A 219 19.05 21.44 -29.66
CA SER A 219 17.93 20.64 -30.18
C SER A 219 17.35 19.62 -29.18
N MET A 220 18.09 19.28 -28.12
CA MET A 220 17.78 18.23 -27.13
C MET A 220 16.97 18.71 -25.92
N PHE A 221 16.66 20.01 -25.83
CA PHE A 221 15.86 20.58 -24.72
C PHE A 221 14.42 20.86 -25.12
N LYS A 222 13.91 20.22 -26.17
CA LYS A 222 12.49 20.34 -26.55
C LYS A 222 11.58 19.45 -25.72
N THR A 223 12.13 18.49 -24.99
CA THR A 223 11.36 17.59 -24.11
C THR A 223 11.87 17.66 -22.68
N ALA A 224 10.98 17.35 -21.73
CA ALA A 224 11.39 17.08 -20.37
C ALA A 224 12.34 15.85 -20.35
N PRO A 225 13.43 15.88 -19.56
CA PRO A 225 14.23 14.70 -19.32
C PRO A 225 13.43 13.66 -18.54
N VAL A 226 13.88 12.42 -18.57
CA VAL A 226 13.38 11.31 -17.76
C VAL A 226 14.54 10.69 -17.00
N CYS A 227 14.30 10.27 -15.76
CA CYS A 227 15.30 9.56 -14.95
C CYS A 227 14.83 8.13 -14.66
N SER A 228 15.78 7.20 -14.58
CA SER A 228 15.55 5.83 -14.12
C SER A 228 16.83 5.32 -13.45
N GLY A 229 16.75 4.95 -12.17
CA GLY A 229 17.93 4.69 -11.34
C GLY A 229 18.94 5.82 -11.47
N ARG A 230 20.17 5.49 -11.87
CA ARG A 230 21.28 6.46 -12.01
C ARG A 230 21.48 7.01 -13.43
N THR A 231 20.47 6.85 -14.29
CA THR A 231 20.55 7.24 -15.71
C THR A 231 19.52 8.32 -16.04
N ILE A 232 19.95 9.28 -16.84
CA ILE A 232 19.11 10.34 -17.39
C ILE A 232 18.98 10.13 -18.88
N ILE A 233 17.76 10.31 -19.36
CA ILE A 233 17.44 10.27 -20.78
C ILE A 233 16.90 11.63 -21.17
N CYS A 234 17.49 12.22 -22.21
CA CYS A 234 17.04 13.47 -22.82
C CYS A 234 16.73 13.19 -24.29
N ALA A 235 15.67 13.81 -24.81
CA ALA A 235 15.26 13.63 -26.19
C ALA A 235 15.14 14.99 -26.91
N GLY A 236 15.60 15.02 -28.16
CA GLY A 236 15.45 16.14 -29.07
C GLY A 236 14.72 15.72 -30.32
N PHE A 237 13.82 16.57 -30.80
CA PHE A 237 13.13 16.35 -32.06
C PHE A 237 13.67 17.28 -33.15
N SER A 238 14.10 16.66 -34.24
CA SER A 238 14.39 17.29 -35.53
C SER A 238 13.25 16.97 -36.51
N GLU A 239 13.32 17.54 -37.72
CA GLU A 239 12.33 17.30 -38.79
C GLU A 239 12.33 15.83 -39.23
N ASN A 240 13.50 15.19 -39.27
CA ASN A 240 13.67 13.85 -39.87
C ASN A 240 13.94 12.73 -38.85
N TYR A 241 14.31 13.08 -37.61
CA TYR A 241 14.65 12.09 -36.58
C TYR A 241 14.38 12.62 -35.16
N ALA A 242 14.22 11.70 -34.22
CA ALA A 242 14.36 11.93 -32.79
C ALA A 242 15.79 11.53 -32.36
N GLU A 243 16.46 12.37 -31.60
CA GLU A 243 17.77 12.07 -31.02
C GLU A 243 17.59 11.81 -29.54
N ILE A 244 18.08 10.67 -29.08
CA ILE A 244 18.03 10.27 -27.68
C ILE A 244 19.46 10.33 -27.16
N TYR A 245 19.65 10.99 -26.03
CA TYR A 245 20.90 11.00 -25.29
C TYR A 245 20.67 10.41 -23.91
N MET A 246 21.42 9.35 -23.61
CA MET A 246 21.43 8.68 -22.34
C MET A 246 22.71 9.06 -21.62
N TRP A 247 22.63 9.42 -20.35
CA TRP A 247 23.77 9.81 -19.54
C TRP A 247 23.73 9.13 -18.18
N ASN A 248 24.82 8.48 -17.80
CA ASN A 248 24.92 7.76 -16.55
C ASN A 248 25.67 8.60 -15.50
N PHE A 249 25.10 8.70 -14.30
CA PHE A 249 25.58 9.60 -13.26
C PHE A 249 26.94 9.21 -12.66
N ASP A 250 27.20 7.92 -12.46
CA ASP A 250 28.44 7.46 -11.84
C ASP A 250 29.62 7.54 -12.81
N THR A 251 29.41 7.02 -14.02
CA THR A 251 30.45 6.99 -15.04
C THR A 251 30.67 8.34 -15.71
N GLN A 252 29.66 9.23 -15.61
CA GLN A 252 29.60 10.52 -16.32
C GLN A 252 29.72 10.38 -17.84
N LYS A 253 29.49 9.17 -18.36
CA LYS A 253 29.52 8.88 -19.79
C LYS A 253 28.11 9.01 -20.34
N GLY A 254 28.03 9.60 -21.53
CA GLY A 254 26.79 9.64 -22.30
C GLY A 254 26.94 8.93 -23.63
N SER A 255 25.84 8.37 -24.10
CA SER A 255 25.69 7.80 -25.43
C SER A 255 24.48 8.44 -26.11
N SER A 256 24.55 8.61 -27.42
CA SER A 256 23.41 9.04 -28.22
C SER A 256 23.12 8.08 -29.35
N PHE A 257 21.86 8.02 -29.73
CA PHE A 257 21.41 7.36 -30.94
C PHE A 257 20.23 8.13 -31.52
N ARG A 258 19.95 7.89 -32.80
CA ARG A 258 18.88 8.57 -33.54
C ARG A 258 17.85 7.55 -34.00
N ILE A 259 16.59 7.92 -33.89
CA ILE A 259 15.45 7.17 -34.38
C ILE A 259 14.88 7.98 -35.55
N GLY A 260 14.99 7.43 -36.77
CA GLY A 260 14.39 8.03 -37.97
C GLY A 260 12.86 8.00 -37.90
N ARG A 261 12.18 9.00 -38.45
CA ARG A 261 10.69 9.00 -38.51
C ARG A 261 10.13 7.94 -39.45
N ASP A 262 10.96 7.46 -40.37
CA ASP A 262 10.70 6.39 -41.32
C ASP A 262 10.91 4.98 -40.72
N GLN A 263 11.48 4.89 -39.50
CA GLN A 263 11.58 3.62 -38.80
C GLN A 263 10.19 3.22 -38.28
N PRO A 264 9.68 2.03 -38.61
CA PRO A 264 8.39 1.58 -38.12
C PRO A 264 8.48 1.37 -36.61
N LEU A 265 8.00 2.36 -35.85
CA LEU A 265 7.91 2.35 -34.38
C LEU A 265 7.09 1.14 -33.86
N PHE A 266 6.25 0.57 -34.71
CA PHE A 266 5.47 -0.65 -34.48
C PHE A 266 5.31 -1.38 -35.82
N ALA A 267 6.32 -2.11 -36.28
CA ALA A 267 6.05 -3.14 -37.29
C ALA A 267 5.15 -4.18 -36.61
N SER A 268 3.84 -4.12 -36.83
CA SER A 268 2.97 -5.25 -36.54
C SER A 268 3.58 -6.44 -37.26
N HIS A 269 4.00 -7.45 -36.51
CA HIS A 269 4.26 -8.77 -37.07
C HIS A 269 2.98 -9.24 -37.76
N ASN A 270 2.82 -8.90 -39.03
CA ASN A 270 1.96 -9.66 -39.92
C ASN A 270 2.73 -10.94 -40.18
N ASN A 271 2.42 -11.97 -39.38
CA ASN A 271 2.74 -13.34 -39.73
C ASN A 271 1.95 -13.67 -41.00
N GLU A 272 2.63 -13.78 -42.13
CA GLU A 272 2.25 -14.71 -43.20
C GLU A 272 2.93 -16.06 -42.96
#